data_AF-A0A554LCU9-F1
#
_entry.id   AF-A0A554LCU9-F1
#
_cell.length_a   1.000
_cell.length_b   1.000
_cell.length_c   1.000
_cell.angle_alpha   90.00
_cell.angle_beta   90.00
_cell.angle_gamma   90.00
#
_symmetry.space_group_name_H-M   'P 1'
#
loop_
_entity.id
_entity.type
_entity.pdbx_description
1 polymer ?
#
loop_
_entity_poly.entity_id
_entity_poly.type
_entity_poly.pdbx_seq_one_letter_code
_entity_poly.pdbx_strand_id
1 'polypeptide(L)'
;MHYFLLLALIPLGLGILKGIVSVSLFIAIVGAVHSITGKIINLGINYQNALLSPGNIPIIQTVWQLLRDFVNIFFILILLIIAFATIFNIKNYKASDLLPKLIIAALLINFSLVITVSVVELLWIPAQVFLNPLGQNITERLADALNTKKFFDPGLLAGLLTLGTSEPIEWVFRGTMYVVEAFILSWIALIIWARIPILIGLMLVSPIAWLGYTLPAIKKNSWDKWWQQLFCWGSIPIPLFGLIYFVVLFNEGLTTQINQAVPGNVLSSALAFLGLNTNQLIVWIITAGIFLAGLMYVKTLS
;
A
#
# COMPACT_ATOMS: atom_id res chain seq x y z
N MET A 1 6.44 -63.45 4.29
CA MET A 1 6.12 -62.27 5.13
C MET A 1 6.94 -61.02 4.75
N HIS A 2 8.25 -61.12 4.49
CA HIS A 2 9.10 -59.96 4.16
C HIS A 2 8.79 -59.22 2.84
N TYR A 3 8.39 -59.92 1.78
CA TYR A 3 8.02 -59.28 0.50
C TYR A 3 6.76 -58.40 0.59
N PHE A 4 5.83 -58.73 1.48
CA PHE A 4 4.60 -57.97 1.69
C PHE A 4 4.86 -56.62 2.38
N LEU A 5 5.83 -56.58 3.31
CA LEU A 5 6.31 -55.36 3.94
C LEU A 5 7.00 -54.42 2.93
N LEU A 6 7.85 -54.97 2.05
CA LEU A 6 8.50 -54.20 0.98
C LEU A 6 7.50 -53.60 -0.02
N LEU A 7 6.47 -54.36 -0.41
CA LEU A 7 5.41 -53.86 -1.29
C LEU A 7 4.53 -52.79 -0.64
N ALA A 8 4.31 -52.85 0.68
CA ALA A 8 3.56 -51.83 1.42
C ALA A 8 4.34 -50.52 1.63
N LEU A 9 5.68 -50.57 1.60
CA LEU A 9 6.54 -49.39 1.74
C LEU A 9 6.61 -48.52 0.48
N ILE A 10 6.36 -49.09 -0.71
CA ILE A 10 6.40 -48.35 -1.99
C ILE A 10 5.28 -47.28 -2.08
N PRO A 11 4.00 -47.60 -1.84
CA PRO A 11 2.93 -46.59 -1.82
C PRO A 11 3.14 -45.51 -0.75
N LEU A 12 3.66 -45.91 0.42
CA LEU A 12 3.98 -44.99 1.52
C LEU A 12 5.09 -44.00 1.11
N GLY A 13 6.19 -44.50 0.54
CA GLY A 13 7.29 -43.68 0.06
C GLY A 13 6.88 -42.73 -1.07
N LEU A 14 6.06 -43.19 -2.01
CA LEU A 14 5.48 -42.35 -3.08
C LEU A 14 4.54 -41.28 -2.53
N GLY A 15 3.73 -41.59 -1.51
CA GLY A 15 2.86 -40.64 -0.83
C GLY A 15 3.64 -39.52 -0.14
N ILE A 16 4.70 -39.88 0.60
CA ILE A 16 5.60 -38.93 1.27
C ILE A 16 6.28 -38.03 0.24
N LEU A 17 6.82 -38.61 -0.84
CA LEU A 17 7.49 -37.85 -1.89
C LEU A 17 6.54 -36.84 -2.57
N LYS A 18 5.30 -37.24 -2.88
CA LYS A 18 4.28 -36.32 -3.42
C LYS A 18 3.96 -35.18 -2.46
N GLY A 19 3.85 -35.48 -1.16
CA GLY A 19 3.65 -34.47 -0.12
C GLY A 19 4.79 -33.45 -0.08
N ILE A 20 6.04 -33.92 -0.04
CA ILE A 20 7.24 -33.06 -0.02
C ILE A 20 7.31 -32.17 -1.26
N VAL A 21 7.09 -32.76 -2.45
CA VAL A 21 7.08 -32.00 -3.71
C VAL A 21 5.99 -30.93 -3.68
N SER A 22 4.77 -31.25 -3.22
CA SER A 22 3.67 -30.29 -3.14
C SER A 22 3.94 -29.11 -2.19
N VAL A 23 4.55 -29.37 -1.02
CA VAL A 23 4.94 -28.33 -0.05
C VAL A 23 6.06 -27.47 -0.61
N SER A 24 7.07 -28.06 -1.24
CA SER A 24 8.17 -27.30 -1.86
C SER A 24 7.70 -26.40 -3.01
N LEU A 25 6.75 -26.89 -3.82
CA LEU A 25 6.13 -26.12 -4.89
C LEU A 25 5.31 -24.95 -4.31
N PHE A 26 4.53 -25.21 -3.24
CA PHE A 26 3.79 -24.18 -2.54
C PHE A 26 4.72 -23.07 -2.04
N ILE A 27 5.78 -23.43 -1.31
CA ILE A 27 6.78 -22.47 -0.82
C ILE A 27 7.34 -21.68 -2.01
N ALA A 28 7.84 -22.34 -3.05
CA ALA A 28 8.38 -21.64 -4.22
C ALA A 28 7.41 -20.62 -4.84
N ILE A 29 6.12 -20.97 -4.94
CA ILE A 29 5.08 -20.09 -5.47
C ILE A 29 4.88 -18.87 -4.56
N VAL A 30 4.66 -19.05 -3.25
CA VAL A 30 4.40 -17.89 -2.37
C VAL A 30 5.65 -17.00 -2.27
N GLY A 31 6.84 -17.59 -2.28
CA GLY A 31 8.12 -16.86 -2.33
C GLY A 31 8.29 -16.02 -3.59
N ALA A 32 7.92 -16.58 -4.75
CA ALA A 32 7.91 -15.85 -6.00
C ALA A 32 6.91 -14.68 -5.97
N VAL A 33 5.69 -14.90 -5.47
CA VAL A 33 4.67 -13.86 -5.29
C VAL A 33 5.22 -12.72 -4.44
N HIS A 34 5.83 -13.03 -3.29
CA HIS A 34 6.40 -12.03 -2.40
C HIS A 34 7.50 -11.19 -3.05
N SER A 35 8.44 -11.84 -3.75
CA SER A 35 9.52 -11.15 -4.46
C SER A 35 8.98 -10.24 -5.56
N ILE A 36 7.99 -10.72 -6.33
CA ILE A 36 7.33 -9.93 -7.37
C ILE A 36 6.60 -8.73 -6.75
N THR A 37 5.85 -8.94 -5.68
CA THR A 37 5.13 -7.89 -4.96
C THR A 37 6.07 -6.79 -4.47
N GLY A 38 7.24 -7.14 -3.93
CA GLY A 38 8.24 -6.14 -3.53
C GLY A 38 8.74 -5.30 -4.69
N LYS A 39 9.04 -5.92 -5.83
CA LYS A 39 9.41 -5.19 -7.05
C LYS A 39 8.29 -4.27 -7.53
N ILE A 40 7.05 -4.74 -7.50
CA ILE A 40 5.87 -3.95 -7.90
C ILE A 40 5.69 -2.73 -6.98
N ILE A 41 5.85 -2.89 -5.67
CA ILE A 41 5.79 -1.78 -4.70
C ILE A 41 6.89 -0.76 -5.01
N ASN A 42 8.14 -1.20 -5.16
CA ASN A 42 9.27 -0.31 -5.46
C ASN A 42 9.09 0.45 -6.77
N LEU A 43 8.61 -0.24 -7.81
CA LEU A 43 8.28 0.42 -9.08
C LEU A 43 7.20 1.49 -8.87
N GLY A 44 6.13 1.18 -8.12
CA GLY A 44 5.09 2.15 -7.80
C GLY A 44 5.61 3.38 -7.05
N ILE A 45 6.52 3.19 -6.09
CA ILE A 45 7.21 4.28 -5.37
C ILE A 45 8.04 5.13 -6.33
N ASN A 46 8.78 4.49 -7.25
CA ASN A 46 9.59 5.20 -8.24
C ASN A 46 8.72 6.04 -9.19
N TYR A 47 7.59 5.50 -9.66
CA TYR A 47 6.63 6.26 -10.45
C TYR A 47 6.04 7.43 -9.67
N GLN A 48 5.70 7.23 -8.39
CA GLN A 48 5.23 8.32 -7.54
C GLN A 48 6.26 9.45 -7.44
N ASN A 49 7.54 9.14 -7.23
CA ASN A 49 8.60 10.15 -7.18
C ASN A 49 8.74 10.88 -8.53
N ALA A 50 8.62 10.16 -9.66
CA ALA A 50 8.66 10.77 -10.99
C ALA A 50 7.49 11.77 -11.20
N LEU A 51 6.31 11.49 -10.65
CA LEU A 51 5.15 12.39 -10.74
C LEU A 51 5.33 13.71 -9.98
N LEU A 52 6.25 13.79 -9.02
CA LEU A 52 6.57 15.03 -8.32
C LEU A 52 7.34 16.01 -9.20
N SER A 53 7.87 15.54 -10.33
CA SER A 53 8.54 16.34 -11.35
C SER A 53 7.84 16.16 -12.70
N PRO A 54 6.56 16.54 -12.83
CA PRO A 54 5.78 16.31 -14.06
C PRO A 54 6.36 17.05 -15.27
N GLY A 55 7.22 18.05 -15.06
CA GLY A 55 7.95 18.69 -16.15
C GLY A 55 8.90 17.76 -16.90
N ASN A 56 9.27 16.63 -16.29
CA ASN A 56 10.05 15.58 -16.92
C ASN A 56 9.16 14.56 -17.68
N ILE A 57 7.84 14.74 -17.67
CA ILE A 57 6.87 13.88 -18.34
C ILE A 57 6.13 14.74 -19.39
N PRO A 58 6.65 14.86 -20.62
CA PRO A 58 6.17 15.82 -21.63
C PRO A 58 4.68 15.70 -21.95
N ILE A 59 4.14 14.48 -21.88
CA ILE A 59 2.73 14.23 -22.17
C ILE A 59 1.80 14.88 -21.12
N ILE A 60 2.19 14.92 -19.84
CA ILE A 60 1.38 15.57 -18.79
C ILE A 60 1.32 17.08 -19.05
N GLN A 61 2.46 17.69 -19.39
CA GLN A 61 2.51 19.12 -19.70
C GLN A 61 1.65 19.47 -20.93
N THR A 62 1.76 18.67 -21.99
CA THR A 62 1.05 18.90 -23.25
C THR A 62 -0.46 18.85 -23.04
N VAL A 63 -0.96 17.81 -22.36
CA VAL A 63 -2.39 17.65 -22.11
C VAL A 63 -2.91 18.67 -21.10
N TRP A 64 -2.13 19.01 -20.07
CA TRP A 64 -2.48 20.08 -19.14
C TRP A 64 -2.60 21.45 -19.85
N GLN A 65 -1.66 21.80 -20.74
CA GLN A 65 -1.71 23.04 -21.52
C GLN A 65 -2.97 23.08 -22.39
N LEU A 66 -3.28 21.98 -23.08
CA LEU A 66 -4.50 21.85 -23.87
C LEU A 66 -5.76 22.12 -23.03
N LEU A 67 -5.87 21.49 -21.85
CA LEU A 67 -7.03 21.66 -20.96
C LEU A 67 -7.11 23.08 -20.37
N ARG A 68 -5.98 23.69 -20.04
CA ARG A 68 -5.91 25.09 -19.61
C ARG A 68 -6.40 26.02 -20.70
N ASP A 69 -5.92 25.85 -21.93
CA ASP A 69 -6.27 26.72 -23.05
C ASP A 69 -7.76 26.59 -23.40
N PHE A 70 -8.29 25.37 -23.31
CA PHE A 70 -9.73 25.11 -23.39
C PHE A 70 -10.51 25.86 -22.31
N VAL A 71 -10.08 25.78 -21.05
CA VAL A 71 -10.73 26.46 -19.92
C VAL A 71 -10.66 27.99 -20.04
N ASN A 72 -9.58 28.54 -20.61
CA ASN A 72 -9.45 29.99 -20.82
C ASN A 72 -10.59 30.57 -21.67
N ILE A 73 -11.07 29.81 -22.66
CA ILE A 73 -12.24 30.19 -23.47
C ILE A 73 -13.51 30.28 -22.60
N PHE A 74 -13.67 29.37 -21.64
CA PHE A 74 -14.82 29.40 -20.72
C PHE A 74 -14.80 30.62 -19.79
N PHE A 75 -13.64 31.15 -19.39
CA PHE A 75 -13.62 32.38 -18.58
C PHE A 75 -14.28 33.56 -19.30
N ILE A 76 -14.12 33.65 -20.63
CA ILE A 76 -14.80 34.67 -21.45
C ILE A 76 -16.32 34.45 -21.42
N LEU A 77 -16.78 33.21 -21.59
CA LEU A 77 -18.20 32.87 -21.53
C LEU A 77 -18.81 33.14 -20.15
N ILE A 78 -18.07 32.84 -19.08
CA ILE A 78 -18.52 33.11 -17.71
C ILE A 78 -18.60 34.60 -17.45
N LEU A 79 -17.66 35.40 -17.97
CA LEU A 79 -17.73 36.86 -17.87
C LEU A 79 -19.01 37.40 -18.53
N LEU A 80 -19.40 36.85 -19.69
CA LEU A 80 -20.66 37.19 -20.37
C LEU A 80 -21.88 36.80 -19.52
N ILE A 81 -21.87 35.62 -18.90
CA ILE A 81 -22.94 35.18 -17.99
C ILE A 81 -23.06 36.13 -16.79
N ILE A 82 -21.94 36.51 -16.18
CA ILE A 82 -21.92 37.47 -15.06
C ILE A 82 -22.47 38.83 -15.48
N ALA A 83 -22.16 39.30 -16.69
CA ALA A 83 -22.66 40.57 -17.21
C ALA A 83 -24.20 40.55 -17.34
N PHE A 84 -24.77 39.54 -18.00
CA PHE A 84 -26.23 39.41 -18.11
C PHE A 84 -26.90 39.21 -16.75
N ALA A 85 -26.33 38.35 -15.89
CA ALA A 85 -26.86 38.14 -14.54
C ALA A 85 -26.86 39.44 -13.71
N THR A 86 -25.91 40.33 -13.94
CA THR A 86 -25.86 41.66 -13.31
C THR A 86 -26.95 42.58 -13.88
N ILE A 87 -27.15 42.62 -15.20
CA ILE A 87 -28.23 43.38 -15.86
C ILE A 87 -29.61 42.94 -15.36
N PHE A 88 -29.84 41.62 -15.27
CA PHE A 88 -31.10 41.03 -14.80
C PHE A 88 -31.19 40.90 -13.27
N ASN A 89 -30.21 41.40 -12.52
CA ASN A 89 -30.19 41.41 -11.06
C ASN A 89 -30.37 40.02 -10.40
N ILE A 90 -29.80 38.98 -11.00
CA ILE A 90 -29.84 37.60 -10.48
C ILE A 90 -28.94 37.50 -9.25
N LYS A 91 -29.55 37.36 -8.06
CA LYS A 91 -28.85 37.40 -6.76
C LYS A 91 -27.61 36.50 -6.65
N ASN A 92 -27.64 35.29 -7.21
CA ASN A 92 -26.56 34.31 -7.06
C ASN A 92 -25.42 34.44 -8.09
N TYR A 93 -25.54 35.35 -9.06
CA TYR A 93 -24.61 35.48 -10.18
C TYR A 93 -24.16 36.93 -10.43
N LYS A 94 -24.22 37.78 -9.40
CA LYS A 94 -23.82 39.19 -9.52
C LYS A 94 -22.30 39.34 -9.67
N ALA A 95 -21.89 40.39 -10.39
CA ALA A 95 -20.48 40.72 -10.58
C ALA A 95 -19.71 40.91 -9.26
N SER A 96 -20.32 41.53 -8.25
CA SER A 96 -19.68 41.74 -6.93
C SER A 96 -19.17 40.45 -6.29
N ASP A 97 -19.81 39.32 -6.59
CA ASP A 97 -19.56 38.05 -5.89
C ASP A 97 -18.73 37.09 -6.73
N LEU A 98 -18.93 37.10 -8.05
CA LEU A 98 -18.29 36.17 -8.98
C LEU A 98 -17.07 36.74 -9.71
N LEU A 99 -17.03 38.05 -9.97
CA LEU A 99 -15.91 38.67 -10.69
C LEU A 99 -14.58 38.52 -9.93
N PRO A 100 -14.50 38.72 -8.60
CA PRO A 100 -13.25 38.48 -7.86
C PRO A 100 -12.78 37.02 -7.97
N LYS A 101 -13.70 36.06 -7.88
CA LYS A 101 -13.40 34.63 -8.01
C LYS A 101 -12.91 34.28 -9.41
N LEU A 102 -13.53 34.86 -10.44
CA LEU A 102 -13.13 34.70 -11.83
C LEU A 102 -11.70 35.18 -12.06
N ILE A 103 -11.36 36.38 -11.57
CA ILE A 103 -10.01 36.95 -11.70
C ILE A 103 -8.99 36.07 -10.99
N ILE A 104 -9.27 35.65 -9.75
CA ILE A 104 -8.39 34.75 -8.99
C ILE A 104 -8.18 33.44 -9.73
N ALA A 105 -9.25 32.80 -10.22
CA ALA A 105 -9.16 31.55 -10.96
C ALA A 105 -8.39 31.71 -12.27
N ALA A 106 -8.65 32.77 -13.04
CA ALA A 106 -7.96 33.05 -14.30
C ALA A 106 -6.46 33.31 -14.12
N LEU A 107 -6.05 33.88 -12.98
CA LEU A 107 -4.64 34.04 -12.63
C LEU A 107 -4.00 32.71 -12.20
N LEU A 108 -4.67 31.98 -11.31
CA LEU A 108 -4.15 30.73 -10.73
C LEU A 108 -4.22 29.54 -11.66
N ILE A 109 -4.99 29.60 -12.75
CA ILE A 109 -5.09 28.50 -13.71
C ILE A 109 -3.73 28.14 -14.33
N ASN A 110 -2.86 29.12 -14.54
CA ASN A 110 -1.50 28.91 -15.06
C ASN A 110 -0.61 28.15 -14.06
N PHE A 111 -0.96 28.19 -12.78
CA PHE A 111 -0.26 27.50 -11.70
C PHE A 111 -0.98 26.22 -11.25
N SER A 112 -2.10 25.86 -11.87
CA SER A 112 -2.95 24.74 -11.46
C SER A 112 -2.18 23.41 -11.34
N LEU A 113 -1.33 23.08 -12.31
CA LEU A 113 -0.49 21.88 -12.27
C LEU A 113 0.53 21.94 -11.11
N VAL A 114 1.21 23.08 -10.97
CA VAL A 114 2.23 23.28 -9.92
C VAL A 114 1.60 23.12 -8.54
N ILE A 115 0.45 23.77 -8.28
CA ILE A 115 -0.28 23.65 -7.02
C ILE A 115 -0.66 22.19 -6.75
N THR A 116 -1.17 21.48 -7.76
CA THR A 116 -1.55 20.07 -7.64
C THR A 116 -0.35 19.22 -7.20
N VAL A 117 0.80 19.40 -7.87
CA VAL A 117 2.00 18.61 -7.62
C VAL A 117 2.60 18.95 -6.27
N SER A 118 2.67 20.22 -5.88
CA SER A 118 3.15 20.65 -4.56
C SER A 118 2.28 20.09 -3.43
N VAL A 119 0.95 20.00 -3.63
CA VAL A 119 0.07 19.35 -2.64
C VAL A 119 0.33 17.84 -2.58
N VAL A 120 0.49 17.16 -3.71
CA VAL A 120 0.84 15.73 -3.73
C VAL A 120 2.19 15.48 -3.07
N GLU A 121 3.17 16.36 -3.28
CA GLU A 121 4.48 16.32 -2.64
C GLU A 121 4.37 16.49 -1.12
N LEU A 122 3.61 17.49 -0.66
CA LEU A 122 3.36 17.71 0.77
C LEU A 122 2.73 16.48 1.44
N LEU A 123 1.80 15.81 0.75
CA LEU A 123 1.16 14.58 1.25
C LEU A 123 2.08 13.35 1.17
N TRP A 124 3.11 13.39 0.32
CA TRP A 124 4.09 12.33 0.19
C TRP A 124 5.17 12.37 1.26
N ILE A 125 5.59 13.56 1.71
CA ILE A 125 6.67 13.73 2.71
C ILE A 125 6.44 12.90 4.00
N PRO A 126 5.26 12.93 4.65
CA PRO A 126 5.03 12.10 5.85
C PRO A 126 5.08 10.61 5.54
N ALA A 127 4.66 10.18 4.35
CA ALA A 127 4.77 8.79 3.93
C ALA A 127 6.23 8.36 3.78
N GLN A 128 7.10 9.26 3.30
CA GLN A 128 8.54 9.01 3.20
C GLN A 128 9.21 8.80 4.56
N VAL A 129 8.72 9.45 5.62
CA VAL A 129 9.22 9.24 6.98
C VAL A 129 9.08 7.78 7.42
N PHE A 130 7.99 7.12 7.04
CA PHE A 130 7.75 5.70 7.33
C PHE A 130 8.44 4.76 6.32
N LEU A 131 8.56 5.19 5.07
CA LEU A 131 9.21 4.40 4.01
C LEU A 131 10.72 4.30 4.17
N ASN A 132 11.40 5.40 4.48
CA ASN A 132 12.86 5.46 4.46
C ASN A 132 13.51 4.41 5.39
N PRO A 133 13.02 4.18 6.62
CA PRO A 133 13.54 3.12 7.49
C PRO A 133 13.26 1.69 7.00
N LEU A 134 12.25 1.50 6.14
CA LEU A 134 11.97 0.21 5.51
C LEU A 134 12.91 -0.08 4.34
N GLY A 135 13.59 0.93 3.80
CA GLY A 135 14.49 0.78 2.66
C GLY A 135 13.80 0.26 1.40
N GLN A 136 14.57 -0.29 0.46
CA GLN A 136 14.06 -0.78 -0.82
C GLN A 136 13.48 -2.20 -0.72
N ASN A 137 13.85 -3.00 0.28
CA ASN A 137 13.37 -4.37 0.41
C ASN A 137 12.27 -4.48 1.47
N ILE A 138 11.18 -3.73 1.28
CA ILE A 138 10.04 -3.66 2.22
C ILE A 138 9.52 -5.06 2.57
N THR A 139 9.45 -5.93 1.57
CA THR A 139 9.01 -7.33 1.70
C THR A 139 9.94 -8.15 2.58
N GLU A 140 11.25 -8.02 2.39
CA GLU A 140 12.23 -8.74 3.24
C GLU A 140 12.24 -8.19 4.66
N ARG A 141 12.13 -6.86 4.83
CA ARG A 141 12.08 -6.22 6.16
C ARG A 141 10.84 -6.63 6.94
N LEU A 142 9.69 -6.72 6.27
CA LEU A 142 8.47 -7.22 6.89
C LEU A 142 8.60 -8.71 7.24
N ALA A 143 9.13 -9.53 6.33
CA ALA A 143 9.33 -10.95 6.58
C ALA A 143 10.34 -11.22 7.70
N ASP A 144 11.36 -10.38 7.83
CA ASP A 144 12.33 -10.43 8.93
C ASP A 144 11.67 -10.09 10.26
N ALA A 145 10.89 -9.00 10.30
CA ALA A 145 10.17 -8.58 11.51
C ALA A 145 9.16 -9.64 11.97
N LEU A 146 8.45 -10.28 11.03
CA LEU A 146 7.51 -11.36 11.33
C LEU A 146 8.18 -12.72 11.55
N ASN A 147 9.51 -12.80 11.39
CA ASN A 147 10.32 -14.02 11.41
C ASN A 147 9.91 -15.04 10.34
N THR A 148 9.18 -14.65 9.30
CA THR A 148 8.75 -15.52 8.20
C THR A 148 9.86 -15.75 7.17
N LYS A 149 10.95 -14.96 7.18
CA LYS A 149 12.08 -15.07 6.24
C LYS A 149 12.68 -16.49 6.13
N LYS A 150 12.77 -17.20 7.26
CA LYS A 150 13.31 -18.58 7.34
C LYS A 150 12.46 -19.61 6.59
N PHE A 151 11.22 -19.27 6.24
CA PHE A 151 10.34 -20.12 5.44
C PHE A 151 10.84 -20.29 3.98
N PHE A 152 11.84 -19.52 3.55
CA PHE A 152 12.41 -19.54 2.19
C PHE A 152 13.90 -19.90 2.13
N ASP A 153 14.52 -20.26 3.26
CA ASP A 153 15.91 -20.70 3.24
C ASP A 153 16.03 -21.96 2.37
N PRO A 154 16.85 -21.99 1.31
CA PRO A 154 17.04 -23.18 0.47
C PRO A 154 17.45 -24.44 1.25
N GLY A 155 18.01 -24.30 2.46
CA GLY A 155 18.26 -25.40 3.40
C GLY A 155 17.00 -26.14 3.89
N LEU A 156 15.81 -25.55 3.70
CA LEU A 156 14.50 -26.10 4.05
C LEU A 156 14.11 -27.34 3.24
N LEU A 157 14.43 -27.37 1.95
CA LEU A 157 14.22 -28.55 1.09
C LEU A 157 15.05 -29.74 1.58
N ALA A 158 16.28 -29.47 2.03
CA ALA A 158 17.15 -30.49 2.62
C ALA A 158 16.64 -30.95 4.00
N GLY A 159 16.12 -30.04 4.83
CA GLY A 159 15.55 -30.34 6.15
C GLY A 159 14.21 -31.10 6.12
N LEU A 160 13.35 -30.83 5.13
CA LEU A 160 12.07 -31.53 4.95
C LEU A 160 12.24 -32.97 4.44
N LEU A 161 13.34 -33.26 3.73
CA LEU A 161 13.75 -34.60 3.28
C LEU A 161 14.36 -35.45 4.42
N THR A 162 14.94 -34.81 5.44
CA THR A 162 15.36 -35.49 6.66
C THR A 162 14.14 -35.67 7.58
N LEU A 163 13.50 -36.84 7.52
CA LEU A 163 12.36 -37.26 8.36
C LEU A 163 12.71 -37.27 9.86
N GLY A 164 12.95 -36.10 10.47
CA GLY A 164 13.48 -36.00 11.83
C GLY A 164 13.52 -34.61 12.45
N THR A 165 13.02 -33.54 11.81
CA THR A 165 12.92 -32.24 12.49
C THR A 165 11.60 -32.13 13.25
N SER A 166 11.69 -31.97 14.57
CA SER A 166 10.66 -32.06 15.60
C SER A 166 9.59 -30.95 15.63
N GLU A 167 9.50 -30.08 14.61
CA GLU A 167 8.76 -28.81 14.71
C GLU A 167 7.58 -28.64 13.71
N PRO A 168 6.73 -29.66 13.40
CA PRO A 168 5.75 -29.56 12.31
C PRO A 168 4.73 -28.42 12.51
N ILE A 169 4.39 -28.09 13.76
CA ILE A 169 3.43 -27.02 14.08
C ILE A 169 4.03 -25.64 13.80
N GLU A 170 5.31 -25.41 14.11
CA GLU A 170 5.99 -24.13 13.86
C GLU A 170 5.98 -23.78 12.37
N TRP A 171 6.20 -24.77 11.50
CA TRP A 171 6.18 -24.60 10.05
C TRP A 171 4.81 -24.22 9.50
N VAL A 172 3.72 -24.82 10.03
CA VAL A 172 2.36 -24.46 9.65
C VAL A 172 2.06 -23.00 10.03
N PHE A 173 2.47 -22.57 11.22
CA PHE A 173 2.29 -21.18 11.66
C PHE A 173 3.11 -20.18 10.82
N ARG A 174 4.39 -20.46 10.56
CA ARG A 174 5.24 -19.62 9.69
C ARG A 174 4.66 -19.48 8.29
N GLY A 175 4.24 -20.59 7.69
CA GLY A 175 3.63 -20.59 6.37
C GLY A 175 2.33 -19.81 6.33
N THR A 176 1.49 -19.95 7.35
CA THR A 176 0.22 -19.20 7.45
C THR A 176 0.47 -17.70 7.58
N MET A 177 1.37 -17.28 8.47
CA MET A 177 1.73 -15.86 8.63
C MET A 177 2.31 -15.27 7.35
N TYR A 178 3.09 -16.06 6.62
CA TYR A 178 3.64 -15.62 5.36
C TYR A 178 2.58 -15.43 4.26
N VAL A 179 1.57 -16.31 4.19
CA VAL A 179 0.43 -16.11 3.28
C VAL A 179 -0.32 -14.83 3.62
N VAL A 180 -0.53 -14.55 4.91
CA VAL A 180 -1.15 -13.30 5.38
C VAL A 180 -0.31 -12.09 4.98
N GLU A 181 1.00 -12.15 5.20
CA GLU A 181 1.95 -11.11 4.81
C GLU A 181 1.94 -10.85 3.29
N ALA A 182 2.06 -11.90 2.48
CA ALA A 182 2.03 -11.81 1.02
C ALA A 182 0.71 -11.22 0.52
N PHE A 183 -0.41 -11.57 1.15
CA PHE A 183 -1.72 -10.99 0.86
C PHE A 183 -1.76 -9.49 1.18
N ILE A 184 -1.33 -9.07 2.38
CA ILE A 184 -1.29 -7.67 2.79
C ILE A 184 -0.43 -6.84 1.84
N LEU A 185 0.80 -7.30 1.55
CA LEU A 185 1.70 -6.61 0.63
C LEU A 185 1.14 -6.51 -0.78
N SER A 186 0.46 -7.56 -1.26
CA SER A 186 -0.17 -7.55 -2.59
C SER A 186 -1.30 -6.53 -2.67
N TRP A 187 -2.09 -6.38 -1.61
CA TRP A 187 -3.10 -5.32 -1.51
C TRP A 187 -2.48 -3.92 -1.53
N ILE A 188 -1.40 -3.72 -0.79
CA ILE A 188 -0.67 -2.46 -0.76
C ILE A 188 -0.14 -2.12 -2.16
N ALA A 189 0.44 -3.12 -2.85
CA ALA A 189 0.91 -2.96 -4.21
C ALA A 189 -0.21 -2.51 -5.16
N LEU A 190 -1.39 -3.14 -5.09
CA LEU A 190 -2.55 -2.76 -5.91
C LEU A 190 -3.00 -1.32 -5.64
N ILE A 191 -3.06 -0.89 -4.38
CA ILE A 191 -3.48 0.47 -4.02
C ILE A 191 -2.49 1.52 -4.53
N ILE A 192 -1.18 1.27 -4.39
CA ILE A 192 -0.13 2.16 -4.90
C ILE A 192 -0.28 2.34 -6.42
N TRP A 193 -0.52 1.26 -7.14
CA TRP A 193 -0.66 1.31 -8.60
C TRP A 193 -1.97 1.93 -9.06
N ALA A 194 -3.10 1.63 -8.41
CA ALA A 194 -4.39 2.24 -8.74
C ALA A 194 -4.39 3.77 -8.55
N ARG A 195 -3.60 4.26 -7.60
CA ARG A 195 -3.47 5.70 -7.30
C ARG A 195 -2.78 6.50 -8.40
N ILE A 196 -1.77 5.94 -9.07
CA ILE A 196 -0.97 6.64 -10.09
C ILE A 196 -1.84 7.25 -11.22
N PRO A 197 -2.67 6.48 -11.95
CA PRO A 197 -3.49 7.04 -13.02
C PRO A 197 -4.52 8.06 -12.51
N ILE A 198 -5.01 7.89 -11.27
CA ILE A 198 -5.96 8.84 -10.66
C ILE A 198 -5.29 10.18 -10.40
N LEU A 199 -4.07 10.18 -9.84
CA LEU A 199 -3.32 11.41 -9.62
C LEU A 199 -2.92 12.10 -10.93
N ILE A 200 -2.52 11.33 -11.94
CA ILE A 200 -2.29 11.87 -13.29
C ILE A 200 -3.57 12.53 -13.80
N GLY A 201 -4.72 11.85 -13.70
CA GLY A 201 -6.01 12.41 -14.08
C GLY A 201 -6.30 13.73 -13.36
N LEU A 202 -6.09 13.80 -12.04
CA LEU A 202 -6.27 15.01 -11.25
C LEU A 202 -5.33 16.15 -11.63
N MET A 203 -4.08 15.84 -12.00
CA MET A 203 -3.10 16.81 -12.51
C MET A 203 -3.55 17.38 -13.86
N LEU A 204 -4.00 16.52 -14.78
CA LEU A 204 -4.46 16.91 -16.10
C LEU A 204 -5.70 17.81 -16.02
N VAL A 205 -6.71 17.40 -15.25
CA VAL A 205 -7.97 18.16 -15.12
C VAL A 205 -7.91 19.30 -14.12
N SER A 206 -6.75 19.57 -13.52
CA SER A 206 -6.58 20.66 -12.55
C SER A 206 -7.09 22.02 -13.05
N PRO A 207 -6.89 22.46 -14.31
CA PRO A 207 -7.43 23.73 -14.80
C PRO A 207 -8.96 23.81 -14.73
N ILE A 208 -9.64 22.68 -14.99
CA ILE A 208 -11.10 22.58 -14.96
C ILE A 208 -11.62 22.72 -13.52
N ALA A 209 -10.89 22.18 -12.53
CA ALA A 209 -11.24 22.36 -11.13
C ALA A 209 -11.23 23.84 -10.72
N TRP A 210 -10.22 24.61 -11.17
CA TRP A 210 -10.14 26.06 -10.94
C TRP A 210 -11.23 26.85 -11.66
N LEU A 211 -11.66 26.43 -12.85
CA LEU A 211 -12.88 26.98 -13.48
C LEU A 211 -14.10 26.76 -12.58
N GLY A 212 -14.21 25.56 -12.03
CA GLY A 212 -15.25 25.14 -11.09
C GLY A 212 -15.43 26.05 -9.87
N TYR A 213 -14.34 26.62 -9.38
CA TYR A 213 -14.34 27.55 -8.25
C TYR A 213 -15.15 28.84 -8.54
N THR A 214 -15.24 29.25 -9.80
CA THR A 214 -15.86 30.52 -10.20
C THR A 214 -17.39 30.49 -10.17
N LEU A 215 -18.01 29.34 -10.43
CA LEU A 215 -19.45 29.22 -10.63
C LEU A 215 -20.09 28.35 -9.53
N PRO A 216 -21.10 28.86 -8.79
CA PRO A 216 -21.77 28.10 -7.73
C PRO A 216 -22.37 26.77 -8.21
N ALA A 217 -22.93 26.73 -9.42
CA ALA A 217 -23.60 25.55 -9.97
C ALA A 217 -22.67 24.34 -10.15
N ILE A 218 -21.39 24.57 -10.46
CA ILE A 218 -20.43 23.50 -10.76
C ILE A 218 -19.40 23.29 -9.66
N LYS A 219 -19.22 24.24 -8.74
CA LYS A 219 -18.23 24.18 -7.65
C LYS A 219 -18.21 22.84 -6.92
N LYS A 220 -19.37 22.34 -6.50
CA LYS A 220 -19.48 21.08 -5.77
C LYS A 220 -18.95 19.88 -6.57
N ASN A 221 -19.29 19.82 -7.86
CA ASN A 221 -18.95 18.68 -8.71
C ASN A 221 -17.56 18.74 -9.34
N SER A 222 -16.92 19.90 -9.29
CA SER A 222 -15.59 20.15 -9.86
C SER A 222 -14.61 20.47 -8.75
N TRP A 223 -14.54 21.73 -8.29
CA TRP A 223 -13.62 22.20 -7.25
C TRP A 223 -13.64 21.36 -5.97
N ASP A 224 -14.80 21.21 -5.32
CA ASP A 224 -14.88 20.53 -4.01
C ASP A 224 -14.53 19.03 -4.14
N LYS A 225 -15.09 18.36 -5.15
CA LYS A 225 -14.77 16.95 -5.45
C LYS A 225 -13.30 16.76 -5.83
N TRP A 226 -12.74 17.65 -6.62
CA TRP A 226 -11.34 17.57 -7.05
C TRP A 226 -10.40 17.66 -5.86
N TRP A 227 -10.62 18.61 -4.94
CA TRP A 227 -9.85 18.68 -3.70
C TRP A 227 -10.04 17.44 -2.83
N GLN A 228 -11.27 16.97 -2.67
CA GLN A 228 -11.55 15.75 -1.92
C GLN A 228 -10.78 14.55 -2.49
N GLN A 229 -10.79 14.37 -3.81
CA GLN A 229 -10.07 13.28 -4.47
C GLN A 229 -8.55 13.48 -4.36
N LEU A 230 -8.04 14.70 -4.53
CA LEU A 230 -6.61 14.99 -4.40
C LEU A 230 -6.09 14.67 -2.99
N PHE A 231 -6.80 15.08 -1.94
CA PHE A 231 -6.42 14.77 -0.56
C PHE A 231 -6.62 13.29 -0.24
N CYS A 232 -7.71 12.68 -0.68
CA CYS A 232 -7.97 11.26 -0.45
C CYS A 232 -6.86 10.41 -1.08
N TRP A 233 -6.66 10.52 -2.39
CA TRP A 233 -5.66 9.74 -3.10
C TRP A 233 -4.23 10.16 -2.73
N GLY A 234 -3.98 11.45 -2.52
CA GLY A 234 -2.67 11.97 -2.14
C GLY A 234 -2.18 11.44 -0.80
N SER A 235 -3.07 11.32 0.20
CA SER A 235 -2.73 10.95 1.59
C SER A 235 -2.70 9.44 1.87
N ILE A 236 -3.32 8.60 1.04
CA ILE A 236 -3.35 7.13 1.21
C ILE A 236 -1.98 6.50 1.54
N PRO A 237 -0.84 6.91 0.93
CA PRO A 237 0.46 6.34 1.28
C PRO A 237 0.86 6.49 2.76
N ILE A 238 0.38 7.53 3.45
CA ILE A 238 0.73 7.81 4.84
C ILE A 238 0.31 6.64 5.77
N PRO A 239 -0.98 6.27 5.87
CA PRO A 239 -1.38 5.15 6.71
C PRO A 239 -0.86 3.80 6.19
N LEU A 240 -0.69 3.62 4.87
CA LEU A 240 -0.16 2.36 4.32
C LEU A 240 1.27 2.09 4.79
N PHE A 241 2.17 3.04 4.60
CA PHE A 241 3.56 2.87 5.01
C PHE A 241 3.75 3.02 6.52
N GLY A 242 2.93 3.85 7.18
CA GLY A 242 2.87 3.93 8.63
C GLY A 242 2.52 2.59 9.28
N LEU A 243 1.56 1.86 8.72
CA LEU A 243 1.19 0.52 9.20
C LEU A 243 2.35 -0.48 9.05
N ILE A 244 2.96 -0.57 7.87
CA ILE A 244 4.10 -1.49 7.66
C ILE A 244 5.23 -1.14 8.63
N TYR A 245 5.59 0.14 8.71
CA TYR A 245 6.66 0.60 9.59
C TYR A 245 6.39 0.29 11.06
N PHE A 246 5.16 0.54 11.52
CA PHE A 246 4.77 0.21 12.89
C PHE A 246 4.84 -1.29 13.16
N VAL A 247 4.34 -2.13 12.26
CA VAL A 247 4.40 -3.59 12.40
C VAL A 247 5.86 -4.06 12.48
N VAL A 248 6.73 -3.53 11.63
CA VAL A 248 8.16 -3.86 11.63
C VAL A 248 8.81 -3.45 12.94
N LEU A 249 8.70 -2.17 13.31
CA LEU A 249 9.31 -1.61 14.51
C LEU A 249 8.82 -2.30 15.79
N PHE A 250 7.52 -2.54 15.89
CA PHE A 250 6.90 -3.20 17.03
C PHE A 250 7.42 -4.63 17.18
N ASN A 251 7.47 -5.40 16.10
CA ASN A 251 7.94 -6.79 16.14
C ASN A 251 9.44 -6.90 16.42
N GLU A 252 10.26 -6.02 15.87
CA GLU A 252 11.69 -5.96 16.16
C GLU A 252 11.94 -5.63 17.65
N GLY A 253 11.21 -4.64 18.19
CA GLY A 253 11.28 -4.27 19.60
C GLY A 253 10.79 -5.39 20.52
N LEU A 254 9.65 -5.99 20.20
CA LEU A 254 9.06 -7.10 20.97
C LEU A 254 9.99 -8.31 21.00
N THR A 255 10.54 -8.70 19.85
CA THR A 255 11.49 -9.82 19.76
C THR A 255 12.73 -9.57 20.62
N THR A 256 13.25 -8.33 20.61
CA THR A 256 14.39 -7.94 21.45
C THR A 256 14.08 -8.06 22.94
N GLN A 257 12.92 -7.54 23.38
CA GLN A 257 12.52 -7.62 24.80
C GLN A 257 12.26 -9.05 25.26
N ILE A 258 11.57 -9.86 24.46
CA ILE A 258 11.29 -11.25 24.80
C ILE A 258 12.59 -12.07 24.91
N ASN A 259 13.53 -11.86 23.99
CA ASN A 259 14.83 -12.54 24.02
C ASN A 259 15.69 -12.14 25.24
N GLN A 260 15.45 -10.97 25.82
CA GLN A 260 16.11 -10.52 27.06
C GLN A 260 15.38 -10.95 28.33
N ALA A 261 14.05 -11.11 28.28
CA ALA A 261 13.21 -11.39 29.45
C ALA A 261 13.03 -12.88 29.80
N VAL A 262 13.32 -13.81 28.87
CA VAL A 262 13.12 -15.25 29.06
C VAL A 262 14.45 -16.03 29.04
N PRO A 263 15.27 -15.95 30.11
CA PRO A 263 16.33 -16.93 30.31
C PRO A 263 15.68 -18.25 30.78
N GLY A 264 15.58 -19.22 29.87
CA GLY A 264 15.25 -20.63 30.09
C GLY A 264 14.35 -20.97 31.28
N ASN A 265 13.03 -21.12 31.06
CA ASN A 265 12.09 -21.58 32.08
C ASN A 265 11.05 -22.54 31.52
N VAL A 266 10.60 -23.49 32.36
CA VAL A 266 9.74 -24.70 32.19
C VAL A 266 8.64 -24.69 31.11
N LEU A 267 8.13 -23.53 30.69
CA LEU A 267 7.26 -23.40 29.49
C LEU A 267 8.01 -23.71 28.19
N SER A 268 9.31 -23.39 28.13
CA SER A 268 10.16 -23.67 26.98
C SER A 268 10.41 -25.15 26.78
N SER A 269 10.40 -25.99 27.83
CA SER A 269 10.62 -27.43 27.71
C SER A 269 9.38 -28.20 27.23
N ALA A 270 8.18 -27.82 27.67
CA ALA A 270 6.92 -28.39 27.18
C ALA A 270 6.60 -27.99 25.73
N LEU A 271 6.93 -26.75 25.35
CA LEU A 271 6.78 -26.25 23.98
C LEU A 271 7.91 -26.73 23.07
N ALA A 272 9.14 -26.90 23.56
CA ALA A 272 10.23 -27.54 22.80
C ALA A 272 9.94 -29.01 22.47
N PHE A 273 9.14 -29.72 23.28
CA PHE A 273 8.68 -31.08 22.93
C PHE A 273 7.71 -31.11 21.73
N LEU A 274 6.92 -30.05 21.54
CA LEU A 274 6.07 -29.83 20.35
C LEU A 274 6.80 -29.10 19.22
N GLY A 275 8.04 -28.73 19.49
CA GLY A 275 8.87 -28.03 18.57
C GLY A 275 8.49 -26.59 18.29
N LEU A 276 8.11 -25.87 19.34
CA LEU A 276 7.60 -24.52 19.25
C LEU A 276 8.51 -23.56 20.02
N ASN A 277 9.09 -22.60 19.31
CA ASN A 277 9.78 -21.49 19.96
C ASN A 277 8.76 -20.58 20.69
N THR A 278 8.74 -20.64 22.03
CA THR A 278 7.80 -19.88 22.88
C THR A 278 7.87 -18.38 22.63
N ASN A 279 9.07 -17.85 22.43
CA ASN A 279 9.27 -16.43 22.16
C ASN A 279 8.62 -16.03 20.82
N GLN A 280 8.77 -16.89 19.82
CA GLN A 280 8.22 -16.67 18.49
C GLN A 280 6.69 -16.75 18.45
N LEU A 281 6.10 -17.71 19.18
CA LEU A 281 4.65 -17.84 19.28
C LEU A 281 4.01 -16.61 19.92
N ILE A 282 4.63 -16.04 20.96
CA ILE A 282 4.15 -14.82 21.61
C ILE A 282 4.15 -13.65 20.61
N VAL A 283 5.24 -13.48 19.86
CA VAL A 283 5.34 -12.45 18.80
C VAL A 283 4.24 -12.61 17.75
N TRP A 284 3.97 -13.83 17.31
CA TRP A 284 2.91 -14.09 16.32
C TRP A 284 1.50 -13.89 16.84
N ILE A 285 1.18 -14.34 18.05
CA ILE A 285 -0.15 -14.16 18.65
C ILE A 285 -0.45 -12.67 18.82
N ILE A 286 0.54 -11.90 19.32
CA ILE A 286 0.40 -10.47 19.49
C ILE A 286 0.23 -9.79 18.13
N THR A 287 1.02 -10.17 17.13
CA THR A 287 0.92 -9.59 15.78
C THR A 287 -0.40 -9.90 15.09
N ALA A 288 -0.90 -11.14 15.19
CA ALA A 288 -2.22 -11.50 14.71
C ALA A 288 -3.32 -10.69 15.43
N GLY A 289 -3.17 -10.49 16.75
CA GLY A 289 -4.03 -9.63 17.55
C GLY A 289 -4.04 -8.18 17.06
N ILE A 290 -2.87 -7.62 16.72
CA ILE A 290 -2.74 -6.26 16.18
C ILE A 290 -3.45 -6.14 14.83
N PHE A 291 -3.25 -7.11 13.92
CA PHE A 291 -3.94 -7.11 12.63
C PHE A 291 -5.46 -7.23 12.79
N LEU A 292 -5.95 -8.12 13.67
CA LEU A 292 -7.37 -8.26 13.95
C LEU A 292 -7.97 -7.00 14.57
N ALA A 293 -7.27 -6.38 15.53
CA ALA A 293 -7.69 -5.12 16.13
C ALA A 293 -7.78 -4.00 15.08
N GLY A 294 -6.80 -3.93 14.17
CA GLY A 294 -6.83 -3.00 13.03
C GLY A 294 -8.04 -3.22 12.12
N LEU A 295 -8.34 -4.47 11.75
CA LEU A 295 -9.50 -4.81 10.93
C LEU A 295 -10.84 -4.48 11.63
N MET A 296 -10.94 -4.76 12.93
CA MET A 296 -12.12 -4.41 13.72
C MET A 296 -12.33 -2.90 13.79
N TYR A 297 -11.26 -2.12 14.00
CA TYR A 297 -11.34 -0.67 14.01
C TYR A 297 -11.78 -0.10 12.66
N VAL A 298 -11.24 -0.61 11.55
CA VAL A 298 -11.68 -0.20 10.19
C VAL A 298 -13.16 -0.47 9.98
N LYS A 299 -13.69 -1.60 10.45
CA LYS A 299 -15.12 -1.93 10.36
C LYS A 299 -16.01 -0.99 11.19
N THR A 300 -15.47 -0.38 12.26
CA THR A 300 -16.22 0.64 13.03
C THR A 300 -16.23 2.01 12.37
N LEU A 301 -15.37 2.24 11.37
CA LEU A 301 -15.30 3.48 10.60
C LEU A 301 -16.13 3.44 9.29
N SER A 302 -16.58 2.25 8.88
CA SER A 302 -17.49 2.04 7.73
C SER A 302 -18.94 2.07 8.17
#